data_AF-A0A2I0NGS0-F1
#
_entry.id   AF-A0A2I0NGS0-F1
#
_cell.length_a   1.000
_cell.length_b   1.000
_cell.length_c   1.000
_cell.angle_alpha   90.00
_cell.angle_beta   90.00
_cell.angle_gamma   90.00
#
_symmetry.space_group_name_H-M   'P 1'
#
loop_
_entity.id
_entity.type
_entity.pdbx_description
1 polymer ?
#
loop_
_entity_poly.entity_id
_entity_poly.type
_entity_poly.pdbx_seq_one_letter_code
_entity_poly.pdbx_strand_id
1 'polypeptide(L)'
;MVSAKKRLEAIEKQILPSLFVGILSKDHRWLEKTYTKTLPELEAKALRLAGQCRESGECAQDDPLCDETRIRELFKETRLKLEKEHVTRDARSRFRH
;
A
#
# COMPACT_ATOMS: atom_id res chain seq x y z
N MET A 1 -1.14 23.56 -6.67
CA MET A 1 -0.95 22.53 -5.63
C MET A 1 -1.77 21.31 -6.00
N VAL A 2 -1.25 20.09 -5.79
CA VAL A 2 -2.05 18.87 -5.97
C VAL A 2 -2.89 18.67 -4.71
N SER A 3 -4.21 18.50 -4.87
CA SER A 3 -5.14 18.27 -3.76
C SER A 3 -4.78 17.04 -2.93
N ALA A 4 -5.20 17.03 -1.66
CA ALA A 4 -5.03 15.85 -0.82
C ALA A 4 -5.73 14.63 -1.45
N LYS A 5 -6.90 14.87 -2.06
CA LYS A 5 -7.68 13.86 -2.80
C LYS A 5 -6.88 13.21 -3.93
N LYS A 6 -6.29 14.02 -4.83
CA LYS A 6 -5.47 13.51 -5.95
C LYS A 6 -4.26 12.71 -5.47
N ARG A 7 -3.65 13.10 -4.34
CA ARG A 7 -2.52 12.36 -3.75
C ARG A 7 -2.97 11.01 -3.19
N LEU A 8 -4.14 10.96 -2.58
CA LEU A 8 -4.74 9.72 -2.08
C LEU A 8 -5.11 8.78 -3.23
N GLU A 9 -5.72 9.31 -4.29
CA GLU A 9 -5.99 8.54 -5.51
C GLU A 9 -4.71 8.00 -6.17
N ALA A 10 -3.63 8.78 -6.19
CA ALA A 10 -2.36 8.30 -6.73
C ALA A 10 -1.77 7.15 -5.90
N ILE A 11 -1.93 7.16 -4.57
CA ILE A 11 -1.52 6.05 -3.71
C ILE A 11 -2.30 4.78 -4.09
N GLU A 12 -3.62 4.87 -4.16
CA GLU A 12 -4.48 3.72 -4.43
C GLU A 12 -4.34 3.19 -5.87
N LYS A 13 -4.36 4.07 -6.88
CA LYS A 13 -4.47 3.70 -8.30
C LYS A 13 -3.12 3.52 -9.00
N GLN A 14 -2.03 4.06 -8.44
CA GLN A 14 -0.71 4.01 -9.08
C GLN A 14 0.33 3.35 -8.19
N ILE A 15 0.48 3.82 -6.94
CA ILE A 15 1.56 3.34 -6.06
C ILE A 15 1.31 1.90 -5.62
N LEU A 16 0.15 1.57 -5.07
CA LEU A 16 -0.14 0.19 -4.62
C LEU A 16 -0.03 -0.84 -5.77
N PRO A 17 -0.62 -0.62 -6.97
CA PRO A 17 -0.44 -1.53 -8.09
C PRO A 17 1.02 -1.65 -8.54
N SER A 18 1.78 -0.54 -8.51
CA SER A 18 3.21 -0.55 -8.91
C SER A 18 4.07 -1.46 -8.05
N LEU A 19 3.69 -1.73 -6.79
CA LEU A 19 4.40 -2.68 -5.92
C LEU A 19 4.36 -4.11 -6.46
N PHE A 20 3.36 -4.44 -7.28
CA PHE A 20 3.22 -5.77 -7.88
C PHE A 20 3.81 -5.85 -9.30
N VAL A 21 4.12 -4.71 -9.92
CA VAL A 21 4.73 -4.67 -11.26
C VAL A 21 6.16 -5.21 -11.19
N GLY A 22 6.41 -6.26 -11.97
CA GLY A 22 7.73 -6.91 -11.99
C GLY A 22 8.09 -7.54 -10.64
N ILE A 23 7.09 -7.88 -9.81
CA ILE A 23 7.33 -8.44 -8.47
C ILE A 23 8.21 -9.68 -8.55
N LEU A 24 8.08 -10.52 -9.58
CA LEU A 24 8.91 -11.71 -9.81
C LEU A 24 10.40 -11.41 -9.94
N SER A 25 10.76 -10.21 -10.40
CA SER A 25 12.13 -9.74 -10.56
C SER A 25 12.69 -9.05 -9.31
N LYS A 26 11.88 -8.89 -8.25
CA LYS A 26 12.31 -8.27 -6.98
C LYS A 26 12.97 -9.30 -6.08
N ASP A 27 14.05 -8.90 -5.44
CA ASP A 27 14.76 -9.75 -4.48
C ASP A 27 14.04 -9.81 -3.12
N HIS A 28 14.51 -10.73 -2.28
CA HIS A 28 13.93 -11.00 -0.97
C HIS A 28 13.99 -9.79 -0.02
N ARG A 29 15.09 -9.01 -0.06
CA ARG A 29 15.26 -7.82 0.80
C ARG A 29 14.31 -6.71 0.37
N TRP A 30 14.06 -6.58 -0.93
CA TRP A 30 13.06 -5.64 -1.43
C TRP A 30 11.67 -5.97 -0.89
N LEU A 31 11.26 -7.25 -0.94
CA LEU A 31 9.97 -7.68 -0.42
C LEU A 31 9.85 -7.41 1.09
N GLU A 32 10.83 -7.86 1.87
CA GLU A 32 10.89 -7.64 3.33
C GLU A 32 10.76 -6.17 3.70
N LYS A 33 11.62 -5.33 3.12
CA LYS A 33 11.60 -3.88 3.36
C LYS A 33 10.27 -3.26 2.96
N THR A 34 9.66 -3.75 1.88
CA THR A 34 8.40 -3.18 1.37
C THR A 34 7.24 -3.45 2.32
N TYR A 35 7.06 -4.69 2.81
CA TYR A 35 5.93 -5.00 3.70
C TYR A 35 6.17 -4.60 5.17
N THR A 36 7.42 -4.49 5.63
CA THR A 36 7.75 -4.08 7.01
C THR A 36 7.87 -2.58 7.20
N LYS A 37 8.29 -1.84 6.17
CA LYS A 37 8.59 -0.40 6.28
C LYS A 37 7.81 0.46 5.29
N THR A 38 7.94 0.20 4.00
CA THR A 38 7.36 1.06 2.96
C THR A 38 5.83 1.11 3.02
N LEU A 39 5.17 -0.05 3.20
CA LEU A 39 3.71 -0.12 3.28
C LEU A 39 3.16 0.62 4.52
N PRO A 40 3.66 0.38 5.75
CA PRO A 40 3.22 1.15 6.92
C PRO A 40 3.41 2.67 6.77
N GLU A 41 4.52 3.12 6.19
CA GLU A 41 4.77 4.54 5.92
C GLU A 41 3.75 5.12 4.92
N LEU A 42 3.41 4.35 3.87
CA LEU A 42 2.39 4.72 2.90
C LEU A 42 0.98 4.72 3.50
N GLU A 43 0.67 3.77 4.39
CA GLU A 43 -0.61 3.68 5.11
C GLU A 43 -0.80 4.92 5.99
N ALA A 44 0.18 5.26 6.82
CA ALA A 44 0.14 6.45 7.66
C ALA A 44 -0.04 7.73 6.82
N LYS A 45 0.61 7.79 5.65
CA LYS A 45 0.45 8.90 4.70
C LYS A 45 -0.96 8.94 4.09
N ALA A 46 -1.53 7.80 3.73
CA ALA A 46 -2.88 7.69 3.17
C ALA A 46 -3.93 8.13 4.20
N LEU A 47 -3.83 7.64 5.44
CA LEU A 47 -4.71 8.03 6.54
C LEU A 47 -4.63 9.54 6.82
N ARG A 48 -3.41 10.11 6.84
CA ARG A 48 -3.24 11.56 6.99
C ARG A 48 -3.89 12.35 5.85
N LEU A 49 -3.75 11.88 4.61
CA LEU A 49 -4.38 12.53 3.45
C LEU A 49 -5.90 12.43 3.50
N ALA A 50 -6.45 11.31 3.95
CA ALA A 50 -7.89 11.14 4.15
C ALA A 50 -8.42 12.12 5.20
N GLY A 51 -7.72 12.27 6.33
CA GLY A 51 -8.03 13.31 7.33
C GLY A 51 -8.04 14.71 6.74
N GLN A 52 -6.99 15.07 6.00
CA GLN A 52 -6.90 16.37 5.32
C GLN A 52 -8.04 16.60 4.32
N CYS A 53 -8.47 15.57 3.58
CA CYS A 53 -9.58 15.69 2.62
C CYS A 53 -10.92 15.93 3.31
N ARG A 54 -11.13 15.35 4.49
CA ARG A 54 -12.33 15.59 5.30
C ARG A 54 -12.32 17.01 5.87
N GLU A 55 -11.18 17.47 6.38
CA GLU A 55 -11.02 18.83 6.92
C GLU A 55 -11.16 19.91 5.84
N SER A 56 -10.67 19.66 4.63
CA SER A 56 -10.73 20.61 3.51
C SER A 56 -12.07 20.61 2.76
N GLY A 57 -12.98 19.69 3.06
CA GLY A 57 -14.24 19.52 2.34
C GLY A 57 -14.08 18.95 0.92
N GLU A 58 -12.93 18.36 0.59
CA GLU A 58 -12.65 17.75 -0.72
C GLU A 58 -13.30 16.36 -0.90
N CYS A 59 -13.61 15.70 0.22
CA CYS A 59 -14.34 14.43 0.28
C CYS A 59 -15.73 14.66 0.87
N ALA A 60 -16.74 14.04 0.26
CA ALA A 60 -18.04 13.88 0.90
C ALA A 60 -17.89 13.01 2.16
N GLN A 61 -18.82 13.12 3.09
CA GLN A 61 -18.79 12.40 4.38
C GLN A 61 -18.74 10.87 4.18
N ASP A 62 -19.32 10.39 3.08
CA ASP A 62 -19.33 8.97 2.67
C ASP A 62 -18.41 8.67 1.47
N ASP A 63 -17.43 9.52 1.16
CA ASP A 63 -16.50 9.26 0.07
C ASP A 63 -15.60 8.05 0.44
N PRO A 64 -15.73 6.90 -0.26
CA PRO A 64 -15.01 5.69 0.09
C PRO A 64 -13.49 5.88 -0.03
N LEU A 65 -13.02 6.85 -0.83
CA LEU A 65 -11.60 7.17 -0.93
C LEU A 65 -11.04 7.65 0.41
N CYS A 66 -11.87 8.31 1.23
CA CYS A 66 -11.51 8.91 2.50
C CYS A 66 -11.91 8.05 3.71
N ASP A 67 -12.44 6.84 3.51
CA ASP A 67 -12.80 5.91 4.57
C ASP A 67 -11.53 5.27 5.19
N GLU A 68 -11.31 5.52 6.48
CA GLU A 68 -10.13 5.01 7.20
C GLU A 68 -10.13 3.49 7.35
N THR A 69 -11.30 2.88 7.52
CA THR A 69 -11.45 1.42 7.63
C THR A 69 -11.06 0.78 6.31
N ARG A 70 -11.60 1.29 5.20
CA ARG A 70 -11.28 0.80 3.85
C ARG A 70 -9.80 0.98 3.53
N ILE A 71 -9.20 2.12 3.87
CA ILE A 71 -7.76 2.35 3.68
C ILE A 71 -6.96 1.29 4.44
N ARG A 72 -7.24 1.08 5.74
CA ARG A 72 -6.53 0.06 6.55
C ARG A 72 -6.70 -1.34 5.98
N GLU A 73 -7.89 -1.70 5.54
CA GLU A 73 -8.16 -3.00 4.90
C GLU A 73 -7.35 -3.18 3.61
N LEU A 74 -7.34 -2.17 2.74
CA LEU A 74 -6.57 -2.18 1.50
C LEU A 74 -5.06 -2.37 1.76
N PHE A 75 -4.50 -1.65 2.73
CA PHE A 75 -3.09 -1.78 3.11
C PHE A 75 -2.80 -3.14 3.75
N LYS A 76 -3.69 -3.66 4.59
CA LYS A 76 -3.60 -5.00 5.18
C LYS A 76 -3.59 -6.09 4.11
N GLU A 77 -4.50 -6.04 3.14
CA GLU A 77 -4.54 -6.99 2.03
C GLU A 77 -3.26 -6.92 1.18
N THR A 78 -2.79 -5.71 0.90
CA THR A 78 -1.55 -5.50 0.14
C THR A 78 -0.35 -6.11 0.88
N ARG A 79 -0.27 -5.91 2.20
CA ARG A 79 0.77 -6.49 3.06
C ARG A 79 0.75 -8.01 3.00
N LEU A 80 -0.42 -8.62 3.18
CA LEU A 80 -0.58 -10.08 3.14
C LEU A 80 -0.14 -10.69 1.80
N LYS A 81 -0.44 -10.02 0.69
CA LYS A 81 0.02 -10.46 -0.64
C LYS A 81 1.54 -10.44 -0.75
N LEU A 82 2.20 -9.35 -0.32
CA LEU A 82 3.65 -9.23 -0.37
C LEU A 82 4.37 -10.20 0.58
N GLU A 83 3.81 -10.41 1.78
CA GLU A 83 4.33 -11.38 2.75
C GLU A 83 4.22 -12.81 2.21
N LYS A 84 3.08 -13.18 1.60
CA LYS A 84 2.91 -14.49 0.96
C LYS A 84 3.92 -14.71 -0.17
N GLU A 85 4.16 -13.69 -1.00
CA GLU A 85 5.17 -13.75 -2.06
C GLU A 85 6.59 -13.95 -1.50
N HIS A 86 6.92 -13.27 -0.40
CA HIS A 86 8.19 -13.40 0.30
C HIS A 86 8.40 -14.81 0.86
N VAL A 87 7.42 -15.34 1.60
CA VAL A 87 7.46 -16.70 2.19
C VAL A 87 7.54 -17.77 1.10
N THR A 88 6.77 -17.62 0.01
CA THR A 88 6.79 -18.58 -1.11
C THR A 88 8.17 -18.65 -1.78
N ARG A 89 8.84 -17.50 -1.91
CA ARG A 89 10.20 -17.45 -2.49
C ARG A 89 11.25 -18.00 -1.56
N ASP A 90 11.14 -17.70 -0.27
CA ASP A 90 12.05 -18.24 0.72
C ASP A 90 11.95 -19.76 0.83
N ALA A 91 10.74 -20.31 0.75
CA ALA A 91 10.56 -21.74 0.66
C ALA A 91 11.27 -22.32 -0.58
N ARG A 92 11.12 -21.69 -1.76
CA ARG A 92 11.74 -22.16 -3.02
C ARG A 92 13.27 -22.03 -3.05
N SER A 93 13.86 -21.02 -2.41
CA SER A 93 15.31 -20.88 -2.34
C SER A 93 15.93 -21.97 -1.45
N ARG A 94 15.24 -22.38 -0.37
CA ARG A 94 15.71 -23.43 0.54
C ARG A 94 15.78 -24.83 -0.08
N PHE A 95 14.98 -25.13 -1.10
CA PHE A 95 14.99 -26.43 -1.79
C PHE A 95 15.94 -26.50 -3.01
N ARG A 96 16.66 -25.41 -3.32
CA ARG A 96 17.77 -25.42 -4.28
C ARG A 96 19.10 -25.50 -3.51
N HIS A 97 19.38 -26.65 -2.92
CA HIS A 97 20.68 -26.98 -2.35
C HIS A 97 21.15 -28.33 -2.89
#